data_AF-A0A538E738-F1
#
_entry.id   AF-A0A538E738-F1
#
_cell.length_a   1.000
_cell.length_b   1.000
_cell.length_c   1.000
_cell.angle_alpha   90.00
_cell.angle_beta   90.00
_cell.angle_gamma   90.00
#
_symmetry.space_group_name_H-M   'P 1'
#
loop_
_entity.id
_entity.type
_entity.pdbx_description
1 polymer ?
#
loop_
_entity_poly.entity_id
_entity_poly.type
_entity_poly.pdbx_seq_one_letter_code
_entity_poly.pdbx_strand_id
1 'polypeptide(L)'
;MALTGLPLLVLAIAAALAAFGLTIRYWPRGGRWRILTRTTGVLVCEALVLFTAGLVVNRALDNLFPSWTTLLHQDSAPPPAALAAPRSRLDAWLHTRAAQGAREGLVVDWTPPAARSWSLSAIPVLAVPPDYFTATAARFPVVVVVTPDGVPPPIDPPAIVVVLRTDRLDPTFLTRTLPAALGADLRVAPHGWGVVGVGADAAAGLDALDRDSARYWSAVAVADAADRLPDAVFAPRDLAGGQAALTIAGGSGGALPATGRVQVVGPVPERLPAALRWVYAHLPAPLAAPLPTGPATPPLPVPAASR
;
A
#
# COMPACT_ATOMS: atom_id res chain seq x y z
N MET A 1 -21.05 -8.43 13.67
CA MET A 1 -21.37 -7.04 14.02
C MET A 1 -20.15 -6.19 13.67
N ALA A 2 -20.16 -5.50 12.53
CA ALA A 2 -19.01 -4.70 12.07
C ALA A 2 -18.76 -3.55 13.05
N LEU A 3 -17.56 -3.45 13.63
CA LEU A 3 -17.31 -2.56 14.76
C LEU A 3 -17.05 -1.10 14.39
N THR A 4 -17.31 -0.72 13.13
CA THR A 4 -17.15 0.66 12.65
C THR A 4 -18.33 1.10 11.77
N GLY A 5 -19.44 0.38 11.83
CA GLY A 5 -20.68 0.81 11.20
C GLY A 5 -21.15 2.13 11.82
N LEU A 6 -21.72 3.00 10.99
CA LEU A 6 -22.52 4.17 11.39
C LEU A 6 -23.38 3.93 12.65
N PRO A 7 -24.06 2.77 12.84
CA PRO A 7 -24.82 2.49 14.06
C PRO A 7 -23.97 2.45 15.35
N LEU A 8 -22.73 1.95 15.34
CA LEU A 8 -21.90 1.87 16.55
C LEU A 8 -21.41 3.26 16.98
N LEU A 9 -21.08 4.12 16.02
CA LEU A 9 -20.67 5.49 16.29
C LEU A 9 -21.83 6.31 16.88
N VAL A 10 -23.04 6.14 16.33
CA VAL A 10 -24.26 6.74 16.90
C VAL A 10 -24.52 6.22 18.31
N LEU A 11 -24.34 4.92 18.55
CA LEU A 11 -24.53 4.32 19.87
C LEU A 11 -23.47 4.80 20.89
N ALA A 12 -22.22 4.95 20.48
CA ALA A 12 -21.14 5.49 21.32
C ALA A 12 -21.39 6.95 21.70
N ILE A 13 -21.80 7.78 20.74
CA ILE A 13 -22.18 9.18 20.99
C ILE A 13 -23.39 9.23 21.95
N ALA A 14 -24.42 8.42 21.71
CA ALA A 14 -25.59 8.35 22.57
C ALA A 14 -25.23 7.91 23.99
N ALA A 15 -24.35 6.90 24.14
CA ALA A 15 -23.88 6.43 25.44
C ALA A 15 -23.04 7.50 26.18
N ALA A 16 -22.20 8.25 25.47
CA ALA A 16 -21.44 9.37 26.04
C ALA A 16 -22.37 10.48 26.56
N LEU A 17 -23.38 10.87 25.77
CA LEU A 17 -24.38 11.86 26.18
C LEU A 17 -25.22 11.35 27.36
N ALA A 18 -25.60 10.07 27.37
CA ALA A 18 -26.34 9.47 28.47
C ALA A 18 -25.50 9.42 29.76
N ALA A 19 -24.23 9.02 29.68
CA ALA A 19 -23.30 8.99 30.81
C ALA A 19 -23.09 10.41 31.38
N PHE A 20 -22.92 11.41 30.52
CA PHE A 20 -22.81 12.80 30.92
C PHE A 20 -24.09 13.30 31.63
N GLY A 21 -25.26 13.04 31.05
CA GLY A 21 -26.55 13.41 31.63
C GLY A 21 -26.83 12.72 32.97
N LEU A 22 -26.52 11.42 33.08
CA LEU A 22 -26.64 10.65 34.33
C LEU A 22 -25.69 11.19 35.40
N THR A 23 -24.46 11.53 35.03
CA THR A 23 -23.47 12.09 35.96
C THR A 23 -23.98 13.39 36.56
N ILE A 24 -24.54 14.30 35.74
CA ILE A 24 -25.14 15.56 36.22
C ILE A 24 -26.40 15.31 37.07
N ARG A 25 -27.28 14.38 36.65
CA ARG A 25 -28.56 14.06 37.32
C ARG A 25 -28.37 13.44 38.70
N TYR A 26 -27.35 12.60 38.86
CA TYR A 26 -27.02 11.94 40.12
C TYR A 26 -26.02 12.72 40.97
N TRP A 27 -25.39 13.77 40.41
CA TRP A 27 -24.52 14.72 41.10
C TRP A 27 -25.07 15.24 42.44
N PRO A 28 -26.35 15.67 42.55
CA PRO A 28 -26.88 16.18 43.81
C PRO A 28 -27.37 15.10 44.77
N ARG A 29 -27.50 13.82 44.33
CA ARG A 29 -28.15 12.75 45.12
C ARG A 29 -27.18 11.84 45.88
N GLY A 30 -25.87 12.07 45.75
CA GLY A 30 -24.83 11.08 46.10
C GLY A 30 -24.38 10.97 47.55
N GLY A 31 -24.93 11.69 48.52
CA GLY A 31 -24.62 11.53 49.96
C GLY A 31 -23.12 11.32 50.28
N ARG A 32 -22.80 10.29 51.08
CA ARG A 32 -21.41 9.91 51.45
C ARG A 32 -20.61 9.26 50.32
N TRP A 33 -21.30 8.74 49.30
CA TRP A 33 -20.69 8.08 48.12
C TRP A 33 -20.36 9.06 46.99
N ARG A 34 -20.62 10.36 47.19
CA ARG A 34 -20.49 11.42 46.19
C ARG A 34 -19.08 11.52 45.59
N ILE A 35 -18.05 11.22 46.39
CA ILE A 35 -16.66 11.26 45.92
C ILE A 35 -16.40 10.11 44.95
N LEU A 36 -16.83 8.88 45.29
CA LEU A 36 -16.71 7.73 44.39
C LEU A 36 -17.55 7.94 43.11
N THR A 37 -18.81 8.35 43.22
CA THR A 37 -19.65 8.54 42.03
C THR A 37 -19.12 9.64 41.12
N ARG A 38 -18.50 10.70 41.67
CA ARG A 38 -17.86 11.77 40.89
C ARG A 38 -16.64 11.24 40.13
N THR A 39 -15.71 10.59 40.83
CA THR A 39 -14.47 10.10 40.20
C THR A 39 -14.79 9.06 39.13
N THR A 40 -15.69 8.11 39.42
CA THR A 40 -16.11 7.11 38.44
C THR A 40 -16.83 7.73 37.25
N GLY A 41 -17.72 8.71 37.46
CA GLY A 41 -18.43 9.39 36.37
C GLY A 41 -17.49 10.16 35.43
N VAL A 42 -16.49 10.84 35.99
CA VAL A 42 -15.46 11.55 35.20
C VAL A 42 -14.63 10.57 34.39
N LEU A 43 -14.13 9.49 35.01
CA LEU A 43 -13.33 8.47 34.33
C LEU A 43 -14.11 7.78 33.19
N VAL A 44 -15.41 7.49 33.41
CA VAL A 44 -16.27 6.91 32.37
C VAL A 44 -16.47 7.89 31.21
N CYS A 45 -16.68 9.18 31.48
CA CYS A 45 -16.80 10.18 30.42
C CYS A 45 -15.50 10.30 29.61
N GLU A 46 -14.35 10.37 30.29
CA GLU A 46 -13.04 10.49 29.66
C GLU A 46 -12.73 9.25 28.79
N ALA A 47 -12.99 8.05 29.31
CA ALA A 47 -12.84 6.80 28.56
C ALA A 47 -13.74 6.77 27.31
N LEU A 48 -14.99 7.22 27.41
CA LEU A 48 -15.92 7.28 26.28
C LEU A 48 -15.49 8.30 25.23
N VAL A 49 -14.95 9.45 25.64
CA VAL A 49 -14.40 10.46 24.72
C VAL A 49 -13.19 9.89 23.97
N LEU A 50 -12.24 9.29 24.67
CA LEU A 50 -11.07 8.66 24.05
C LEU A 50 -11.46 7.52 23.12
N PHE A 51 -12.42 6.69 23.53
CA PHE A 51 -12.94 5.60 22.69
C PHE A 51 -13.62 6.13 21.41
N THR A 52 -14.40 7.21 21.53
CA THR A 52 -15.06 7.86 20.38
C THR A 52 -14.04 8.49 19.43
N ALA A 53 -13.03 9.18 19.96
CA ALA A 53 -11.94 9.73 19.16
C ALA A 53 -11.15 8.63 18.44
N GLY A 54 -10.86 7.51 19.12
CA GLY A 54 -10.23 6.34 18.52
C GLY A 54 -11.04 5.75 17.37
N LEU A 55 -12.37 5.67 17.50
CA LEU A 55 -13.27 5.23 16.42
C LEU A 55 -13.26 6.17 15.21
N VAL A 56 -13.21 7.49 15.44
CA VAL A 56 -13.15 8.50 14.37
C VAL A 56 -11.82 8.39 13.61
N VAL A 57 -10.70 8.26 14.32
CA VAL A 57 -9.37 8.08 13.69
C VAL A 57 -9.30 6.76 12.92
N ASN A 58 -9.78 5.66 13.51
CA ASN A 58 -9.85 4.36 12.84
C ASN A 58 -10.66 4.42 11.54
N ARG A 59 -11.74 5.22 11.51
CA ARG A 59 -12.54 5.43 10.30
C ARG A 59 -11.88 6.37 9.29
N ALA A 60 -11.19 7.42 9.75
CA ALA A 60 -10.48 8.37 8.88
C ALA A 60 -9.28 7.73 8.16
N LEU A 61 -8.74 6.65 8.71
CA LEU A 61 -7.63 5.87 8.17
C LEU A 61 -8.09 4.55 7.52
N ASP A 62 -9.27 4.51 6.90
CA ASP A 62 -9.81 3.36 6.16
C ASP A 62 -10.05 2.06 6.98
N ASN A 63 -10.52 2.18 8.24
CA ASN A 63 -10.89 1.05 9.11
C ASN A 63 -9.74 0.05 9.39
N LEU A 64 -8.61 0.55 9.90
CA LEU A 64 -7.44 -0.24 10.29
C LEU A 64 -7.77 -1.51 11.12
N PHE A 65 -8.83 -1.48 11.94
CA PHE A 65 -9.29 -2.62 12.72
C PHE A 65 -10.81 -2.87 12.56
N PRO A 66 -11.23 -3.84 11.72
CA PRO A 66 -12.65 -4.07 11.42
C PRO A 66 -13.46 -4.81 12.51
N SER A 67 -12.82 -5.61 13.38
CA SER A 67 -13.50 -6.44 14.38
C SER A 67 -12.68 -6.68 15.65
N TRP A 68 -13.35 -7.06 16.76
CA TRP A 68 -12.66 -7.46 18.01
C TRP A 68 -11.84 -8.74 17.84
N THR A 69 -12.14 -9.59 16.85
CA THR A 69 -11.42 -10.84 16.61
C THR A 69 -10.00 -10.60 16.10
N THR A 70 -9.76 -9.50 15.36
CA THR A 70 -8.42 -9.09 14.91
C THR A 70 -7.59 -8.51 16.04
N LEU A 71 -8.22 -7.82 17.00
CA LEU A 71 -7.56 -7.31 18.20
C LEU A 71 -7.17 -8.43 19.18
N LEU A 72 -7.99 -9.48 19.29
CA LEU A 72 -7.80 -10.59 20.23
C LEU A 72 -7.12 -11.83 19.60
N HIS A 73 -6.69 -11.77 18.34
CA HIS A 73 -6.08 -12.89 17.60
C HIS A 73 -6.89 -14.21 17.69
N GLN A 74 -8.23 -14.14 17.66
CA GLN A 74 -9.10 -15.31 17.84
C GLN A 74 -9.59 -15.98 16.56
N ASP A 75 -9.09 -15.58 15.38
CA ASP A 75 -9.55 -16.19 14.12
C ASP A 75 -8.78 -17.49 13.85
N SER A 76 -9.47 -18.61 14.05
CA SER A 76 -9.14 -19.87 13.39
C SER A 76 -9.18 -19.66 11.88
N ALA A 77 -8.09 -19.99 11.20
CA ALA A 77 -7.94 -19.80 9.76
C ALA A 77 -9.17 -20.32 8.99
N PRO A 78 -9.84 -19.46 8.19
CA PRO A 78 -10.87 -19.94 7.28
C PRO A 78 -10.27 -20.97 6.32
N PRO A 79 -10.98 -22.05 5.96
CA PRO A 79 -10.53 -22.95 4.92
C PRO A 79 -10.32 -22.15 3.61
N PRO A 80 -9.31 -22.52 2.79
CA PRO A 80 -8.94 -21.75 1.62
C PRO A 80 -10.15 -21.57 0.71
N ALA A 81 -10.58 -20.31 0.55
CA ALA A 81 -11.59 -19.95 -0.42
C ALA A 81 -11.12 -20.44 -1.79
N ALA A 82 -11.99 -21.16 -2.49
CA ALA A 82 -11.76 -21.58 -3.87
C ALA A 82 -11.25 -20.37 -4.68
N LEU A 83 -10.10 -20.57 -5.35
CA LEU A 83 -9.41 -19.58 -6.17
C LEU A 83 -10.43 -18.78 -6.98
N ALA A 84 -10.50 -17.46 -6.74
CA ALA A 84 -11.31 -16.57 -7.55
C ALA A 84 -10.91 -16.75 -9.02
N ALA A 85 -11.89 -16.85 -9.92
CA ALA A 85 -11.64 -17.03 -11.35
C ALA A 85 -10.69 -15.94 -11.89
N PRO A 86 -9.75 -16.28 -12.81
CA PRO A 86 -8.76 -15.33 -13.31
C PRO A 86 -9.41 -14.10 -13.94
N ARG A 87 -8.96 -12.90 -13.55
CA ARG A 87 -9.55 -11.62 -14.00
C ARG A 87 -8.99 -11.11 -15.33
N SER A 88 -7.79 -11.58 -15.71
CA SER A 88 -7.13 -11.18 -16.95
C SER A 88 -6.29 -12.32 -17.54
N ARG A 89 -5.76 -12.12 -18.76
CA ARG A 89 -4.86 -13.08 -19.41
C ARG A 89 -3.58 -13.28 -18.62
N LEU A 90 -3.05 -12.22 -18.00
CA LEU A 90 -1.89 -12.31 -17.13
C LEU A 90 -2.24 -13.12 -15.89
N ASP A 91 -3.38 -12.84 -15.26
CA ASP A 91 -3.83 -13.56 -14.07
C ASP A 91 -4.01 -15.07 -14.36
N ALA A 92 -4.60 -15.43 -15.51
CA ALA A 92 -4.75 -16.83 -15.93
C ALA A 92 -3.39 -17.53 -16.15
N TRP A 93 -2.43 -16.81 -16.75
CA TRP A 93 -1.08 -17.31 -16.96
C TRP A 93 -0.33 -17.51 -15.63
N LEU A 94 -0.46 -16.57 -14.69
CA LEU A 94 0.10 -16.66 -13.33
C LEU A 94 -0.50 -17.83 -12.56
N HIS A 95 -1.82 -18.06 -12.68
CA HIS A 95 -2.49 -19.21 -12.05
C HIS A 95 -1.94 -20.55 -12.56
N THR A 96 -1.63 -20.66 -13.86
CA THR A 96 -1.08 -21.89 -14.44
C THR A 96 0.34 -22.18 -13.93
N ARG A 97 1.09 -21.14 -13.53
CA ARG A 97 2.44 -21.25 -12.98
C ARG A 97 2.51 -21.08 -11.47
N ALA A 98 1.38 -21.12 -10.76
CA ALA A 98 1.32 -20.81 -9.34
C ALA A 98 2.23 -21.71 -8.48
N ALA A 99 2.36 -23.00 -8.83
CA ALA A 99 3.23 -23.92 -8.10
C ALA A 99 4.73 -23.57 -8.21
N GLN A 100 5.16 -23.06 -9.36
CA GLN A 100 6.51 -22.56 -9.56
C GLN A 100 6.69 -21.20 -8.89
N GLY A 101 5.73 -20.30 -9.13
CA GLY A 101 5.75 -18.94 -8.57
C GLY A 101 5.77 -18.92 -7.05
N ALA A 102 5.05 -19.82 -6.39
CA ALA A 102 5.04 -19.93 -4.92
C ALA A 102 6.40 -20.34 -4.32
N ARG A 103 7.36 -20.84 -5.12
CA ARG A 103 8.69 -21.24 -4.63
C ARG A 103 9.75 -20.17 -4.85
N GLU A 104 9.72 -19.51 -6.01
CA GLU A 104 10.83 -18.67 -6.49
C GLU A 104 10.38 -17.28 -6.96
N GLY A 105 9.07 -17.00 -6.92
CA GLY A 105 8.47 -15.85 -7.61
C GLY A 105 8.41 -16.10 -9.12
N LEU A 106 7.96 -15.09 -9.88
CA LEU A 106 7.98 -15.15 -11.35
C LEU A 106 8.41 -13.82 -11.93
N VAL A 107 9.24 -13.88 -12.98
CA VAL A 107 9.55 -12.75 -13.85
C VAL A 107 8.83 -12.95 -15.19
N VAL A 108 8.13 -11.92 -15.67
CA VAL A 108 7.30 -12.01 -16.88
C VAL A 108 7.35 -10.72 -17.69
N ASP A 109 7.44 -10.86 -19.01
CA ASP A 109 7.26 -9.76 -19.96
C ASP A 109 5.78 -9.36 -19.99
N TRP A 110 5.48 -8.15 -19.54
CA TRP A 110 4.12 -7.68 -19.32
C TRP A 110 3.64 -6.83 -20.48
N THR A 111 2.61 -7.33 -21.17
CA THR A 111 1.95 -6.62 -22.26
C THR A 111 0.47 -6.46 -21.96
N PRO A 112 0.07 -5.41 -21.22
CA PRO A 112 -1.34 -5.11 -21.00
C PRO A 112 -2.02 -4.68 -22.32
N PRO A 113 -3.36 -4.76 -22.42
CA PRO A 113 -4.08 -4.30 -23.61
C PRO A 113 -3.78 -2.83 -23.97
N ALA A 114 -3.53 -1.99 -22.96
CA ALA A 114 -3.18 -0.59 -23.11
C ALA A 114 -1.72 -0.36 -23.56
N ALA A 115 -0.86 -1.39 -23.57
CA ALA A 115 0.58 -1.24 -23.84
C ALA A 115 0.90 -0.55 -25.16
N ARG A 116 0.04 -0.71 -26.17
CA ARG A 116 0.24 -0.11 -27.51
C ARG A 116 0.18 1.42 -27.51
N SER A 117 -0.49 2.04 -26.55
CA SER A 117 -0.54 3.50 -26.43
C SER A 117 0.57 4.05 -25.54
N TRP A 118 1.44 3.20 -25.02
CA TRP A 118 2.50 3.61 -24.09
C TRP A 118 3.76 3.95 -24.88
N SER A 119 4.35 5.12 -24.60
CA SER A 119 5.63 5.56 -25.19
C SER A 119 6.82 4.93 -24.45
N LEU A 120 6.83 3.60 -24.35
CA LEU A 120 7.94 2.85 -23.76
C LEU A 120 8.89 2.36 -24.85
N SER A 121 10.19 2.39 -24.55
CA SER A 121 11.22 1.95 -25.49
C SER A 121 11.45 0.43 -25.46
N ALA A 122 10.92 -0.25 -24.45
CA ALA A 122 10.87 -1.72 -24.39
C ALA A 122 9.61 -2.22 -23.67
N ILE A 123 9.34 -3.52 -23.80
CA ILE A 123 8.25 -4.19 -23.07
C ILE A 123 8.57 -4.13 -21.56
N PRO A 124 7.61 -3.68 -20.71
CA PRO A 124 7.75 -3.75 -19.26
C PRO A 124 8.03 -5.16 -18.76
N VAL A 125 8.88 -5.28 -17.75
CA VAL A 125 9.13 -6.56 -17.07
C VAL A 125 8.56 -6.51 -15.66
N LEU A 126 7.77 -7.51 -15.30
CA LEU A 126 7.23 -7.68 -13.95
C LEU A 126 8.00 -8.75 -13.20
N ALA A 127 8.31 -8.50 -11.94
CA ALA A 127 8.65 -9.54 -10.96
C ALA A 127 7.58 -9.61 -9.88
N VAL A 128 7.06 -10.83 -9.67
CA VAL A 128 5.97 -11.13 -8.75
C VAL A 128 6.53 -11.93 -7.57
N PRO A 129 6.28 -11.52 -6.32
CA PRO A 129 6.80 -12.20 -5.13
C PRO A 129 6.20 -13.61 -4.99
N PRO A 130 6.90 -14.58 -4.36
CA PRO A 130 6.35 -15.91 -4.09
C PRO A 130 5.07 -15.88 -3.27
N ASP A 131 5.01 -14.98 -2.28
CA ASP A 131 3.84 -14.78 -1.41
C ASP A 131 2.58 -14.38 -2.20
N TYR A 132 2.74 -13.82 -3.41
CA TYR A 132 1.61 -13.51 -4.28
C TYR A 132 0.75 -14.74 -4.58
N PHE A 133 1.38 -15.91 -4.72
CA PHE A 133 0.72 -17.15 -5.12
C PHE A 133 0.08 -17.90 -3.95
N THR A 134 0.52 -17.63 -2.71
CA THR A 134 0.00 -18.26 -1.49
C THR A 134 -1.03 -17.37 -0.79
N ALA A 135 -0.77 -16.06 -0.70
CA ALA A 135 -1.65 -15.08 -0.08
C ALA A 135 -2.69 -14.55 -1.08
N THR A 136 -3.63 -15.40 -1.50
CA THR A 136 -4.63 -15.10 -2.55
C THR A 136 -5.56 -13.94 -2.20
N ALA A 137 -5.75 -13.67 -0.91
CA ALA A 137 -6.51 -12.51 -0.43
C ALA A 137 -5.64 -11.23 -0.35
N ALA A 138 -4.32 -11.31 -0.31
CA ALA A 138 -3.49 -10.12 -0.12
C ALA A 138 -3.36 -9.27 -1.39
N ARG A 139 -3.21 -7.96 -1.18
CA ARG A 139 -2.84 -6.95 -2.17
C ARG A 139 -1.42 -6.48 -1.86
N PHE A 140 -0.58 -6.48 -2.87
CA PHE A 140 0.85 -6.28 -2.70
C PHE A 140 1.26 -4.84 -3.07
N PRO A 141 2.17 -4.21 -2.31
CA PRO A 141 2.75 -2.95 -2.73
C PRO A 141 3.52 -3.11 -4.04
N VAL A 142 3.68 -1.99 -4.75
CA VAL A 142 4.36 -1.96 -6.05
C VAL A 142 5.61 -1.10 -5.94
N VAL A 143 6.71 -1.59 -6.50
CA VAL A 143 7.92 -0.80 -6.75
C VAL A 143 8.10 -0.63 -8.26
N VAL A 144 8.08 0.61 -8.71
CA VAL A 144 8.29 0.96 -10.11
C VAL A 144 9.75 1.37 -10.29
N VAL A 145 10.48 0.68 -11.16
CA VAL A 145 11.85 1.05 -11.56
C VAL A 145 11.79 1.66 -12.94
N VAL A 146 12.11 2.95 -13.05
CA VAL A 146 12.21 3.66 -14.32
C VAL A 146 13.67 3.86 -14.65
N THR A 147 14.10 3.30 -15.77
CA THR A 147 15.51 3.27 -16.15
C THR A 147 15.64 3.34 -17.67
N PRO A 148 16.61 4.10 -18.21
CA PRO A 148 16.92 4.07 -19.64
C PRO A 148 17.53 2.72 -20.05
N ASP A 149 18.26 2.09 -19.13
CA ASP A 149 18.92 0.80 -19.35
C ASP A 149 18.06 -0.36 -18.85
N GLY A 150 18.07 -1.47 -19.60
CA GLY A 150 17.39 -2.70 -19.18
C GLY A 150 18.08 -3.36 -18.01
N VAL A 151 17.64 -3.07 -16.80
CA VAL A 151 18.14 -3.80 -15.63
C VAL A 151 17.23 -5.01 -15.36
N PRO A 152 17.80 -6.21 -15.14
CA PRO A 152 16.99 -7.35 -14.75
C PRO A 152 16.26 -7.05 -13.44
N PRO A 153 14.97 -7.39 -13.33
CA PRO A 153 14.28 -7.27 -12.06
C PRO A 153 14.89 -8.25 -11.05
N PRO A 154 14.76 -7.96 -9.74
CA PRO A 154 15.24 -8.84 -8.69
C PRO A 154 14.50 -10.19 -8.73
N ILE A 155 15.24 -11.25 -8.41
CA ILE A 155 14.71 -12.58 -8.16
C ILE A 155 14.23 -12.59 -6.71
N ASP A 156 12.99 -13.02 -6.48
CA ASP A 156 12.34 -13.03 -5.15
C ASP A 156 12.22 -11.65 -4.45
N PRO A 157 11.52 -10.68 -5.06
CA PRO A 157 11.25 -9.41 -4.39
C PRO A 157 10.22 -9.60 -3.25
N PRO A 158 10.20 -8.74 -2.22
CA PRO A 158 9.14 -8.72 -1.19
C PRO A 158 7.84 -8.05 -1.67
N ALA A 159 7.83 -7.51 -2.90
CA ALA A 159 6.77 -6.69 -3.47
C ALA A 159 6.69 -6.92 -4.99
N ILE A 160 5.62 -6.45 -5.63
CA ILE A 160 5.55 -6.49 -7.10
C ILE A 160 6.51 -5.44 -7.64
N VAL A 161 7.49 -5.84 -8.46
CA VAL A 161 8.44 -4.92 -9.09
C VAL A 161 8.10 -4.78 -10.56
N VAL A 162 8.01 -3.55 -11.06
CA VAL A 162 7.78 -3.24 -12.47
C VAL A 162 8.98 -2.48 -12.99
N VAL A 163 9.70 -3.06 -13.95
CA VAL A 163 10.81 -2.38 -14.63
C VAL A 163 10.29 -1.79 -15.93
N LEU A 164 10.38 -0.48 -16.03
CA LEU A 164 9.96 0.32 -17.17
C LEU A 164 11.18 0.89 -17.85
N ARG A 165 11.27 0.66 -19.16
CA ARG A 165 12.22 1.33 -20.03
C ARG A 165 11.52 2.38 -20.85
N THR A 166 11.95 3.62 -20.72
CA THR A 166 11.37 4.74 -21.44
C THR A 166 12.48 5.71 -21.85
N ASP A 167 12.29 6.35 -22.99
CA ASP A 167 13.16 7.45 -23.40
C ASP A 167 12.58 8.80 -22.92
N ARG A 168 11.27 8.81 -22.61
CA ARG A 168 10.56 9.98 -22.09
C ARG A 168 9.31 9.53 -21.36
N LEU A 169 9.32 9.65 -20.03
CA LEU A 169 8.17 9.34 -19.21
C LEU A 169 7.15 10.49 -19.25
N ASP A 170 5.91 10.18 -19.64
CA ASP A 170 4.79 11.12 -19.47
C ASP A 170 4.51 11.31 -17.96
N PRO A 171 4.44 12.55 -17.45
CA PRO A 171 4.12 12.86 -16.05
C PRO A 171 2.84 12.17 -15.52
N THR A 172 1.87 11.92 -16.40
CA THR A 172 0.59 11.29 -16.04
C THR A 172 0.64 9.76 -16.05
N PHE A 173 1.68 9.18 -16.65
CA PHE A 173 1.81 7.74 -16.82
C PHE A 173 1.87 7.02 -15.47
N LEU A 174 2.76 7.46 -14.56
CA LEU A 174 2.92 6.87 -13.23
C LEU A 174 1.69 7.10 -12.35
N THR A 175 0.98 8.21 -12.51
CA THR A 175 -0.12 8.58 -11.60
C THR A 175 -1.47 8.00 -12.02
N ARG A 176 -1.66 7.68 -13.31
CA ARG A 176 -2.95 7.23 -13.85
C ARG A 176 -2.86 5.94 -14.66
N THR A 177 -2.09 5.97 -15.73
CA THR A 177 -2.08 4.90 -16.75
C THR A 177 -1.53 3.60 -16.19
N LEU A 178 -0.37 3.66 -15.55
CA LEU A 178 0.30 2.49 -14.98
C LEU A 178 -0.52 1.89 -13.81
N PRO A 179 -0.99 2.67 -12.81
CA PRO A 179 -1.79 2.12 -11.73
C PRO A 179 -3.08 1.44 -12.20
N ALA A 180 -3.77 2.03 -13.19
CA ALA A 180 -4.99 1.44 -13.74
C ALA A 180 -4.71 0.09 -14.42
N ALA A 181 -3.64 -0.01 -15.21
CA ALA A 181 -3.27 -1.25 -15.88
C ALA A 181 -2.82 -2.34 -14.89
N LEU A 182 -2.01 -1.97 -13.89
CA LEU A 182 -1.58 -2.91 -12.84
C LEU A 182 -2.75 -3.41 -12.00
N GLY A 183 -3.69 -2.52 -11.63
CA GLY A 183 -4.88 -2.89 -10.86
C GLY A 183 -5.86 -3.78 -11.62
N ALA A 184 -5.86 -3.73 -12.95
CA ALA A 184 -6.66 -4.62 -13.78
C ALA A 184 -6.06 -6.03 -13.89
N ASP A 185 -4.73 -6.13 -13.92
CA ASP A 185 -4.01 -7.39 -14.17
C ASP A 185 -3.52 -8.09 -12.90
N LEU A 186 -3.31 -7.38 -11.78
CA LEU A 186 -2.67 -7.87 -10.58
C LEU A 186 -3.38 -7.43 -9.29
N ARG A 187 -3.16 -8.16 -8.20
CA ARG A 187 -3.58 -7.78 -6.85
C ARG A 187 -2.63 -6.76 -6.24
N VAL A 188 -2.70 -5.51 -6.71
CA VAL A 188 -1.87 -4.41 -6.17
C VAL A 188 -2.57 -3.65 -5.04
N ALA A 189 -1.79 -3.18 -4.07
CA ALA A 189 -2.24 -2.28 -3.03
C ALA A 189 -2.65 -0.92 -3.64
N PRO A 190 -3.66 -0.22 -3.09
CA PRO A 190 -4.10 1.07 -3.63
C PRO A 190 -3.11 2.21 -3.34
N HIS A 191 -2.26 2.08 -2.32
CA HIS A 191 -1.29 3.07 -1.86
C HIS A 191 0.01 2.41 -1.36
N GLY A 192 0.98 3.21 -0.92
CA GLY A 192 2.26 2.74 -0.37
C GLY A 192 3.23 2.23 -1.43
N TRP A 193 3.18 2.82 -2.62
CA TRP A 193 4.05 2.45 -3.72
C TRP A 193 5.41 3.13 -3.59
N GLY A 194 6.43 2.45 -4.10
CA GLY A 194 7.79 2.97 -4.22
C GLY A 194 8.16 3.23 -5.68
N VAL A 195 9.00 4.22 -5.93
CA VAL A 195 9.56 4.47 -7.27
C VAL A 195 11.07 4.64 -7.21
N VAL A 196 11.80 3.98 -8.11
CA VAL A 196 13.23 4.18 -8.31
C VAL A 196 13.44 4.72 -9.71
N GLY A 197 13.94 5.94 -9.84
CA GLY A 197 14.37 6.52 -11.11
C GLY A 197 15.87 6.43 -11.25
N VAL A 198 16.37 6.12 -12.44
CA VAL A 198 17.82 6.00 -12.73
C VAL A 198 18.23 6.96 -13.84
N GLY A 199 19.35 7.66 -13.65
CA GLY A 199 19.96 8.53 -14.66
C GLY A 199 19.04 9.67 -15.10
N ALA A 200 18.75 9.73 -16.41
CA ALA A 200 17.86 10.76 -16.98
C ALA A 200 16.45 10.74 -16.37
N ASP A 201 15.98 9.57 -15.92
CA ASP A 201 14.67 9.39 -15.30
C ASP A 201 14.72 9.48 -13.76
N ALA A 202 15.85 9.87 -13.15
CA ALA A 202 16.01 9.88 -11.70
C ALA A 202 15.00 10.77 -10.96
N ALA A 203 14.49 11.82 -11.61
CA ALA A 203 13.45 12.68 -11.04
C ALA A 203 12.04 12.07 -11.08
N ALA A 204 11.78 11.04 -11.89
CA ALA A 204 10.43 10.52 -12.16
C ALA A 204 9.70 10.07 -10.89
N GLY A 205 10.42 9.43 -9.96
CA GLY A 205 9.85 8.99 -8.69
C GLY A 205 9.52 10.14 -7.74
N LEU A 206 10.38 11.16 -7.68
CA LEU A 206 10.14 12.35 -6.87
C LEU A 206 8.92 13.13 -7.40
N ASP A 207 8.82 13.21 -8.72
CA ASP A 207 7.68 13.77 -9.42
C ASP A 207 6.37 13.03 -9.16
N ALA A 208 6.43 11.71 -8.99
CA ALA A 208 5.27 10.90 -8.63
C ALA A 208 4.86 11.13 -7.16
N LEU A 209 5.82 11.31 -6.24
CA LEU A 209 5.54 11.66 -4.84
C LEU A 209 4.75 12.97 -4.73
N ASP A 210 5.13 13.99 -5.48
CA ASP A 210 4.48 15.30 -5.42
C ASP A 210 3.08 15.28 -6.05
N ARG A 211 2.89 14.51 -7.13
CA ARG A 211 1.63 14.50 -7.89
C ARG A 211 0.57 13.57 -7.29
N ASP A 212 0.96 12.48 -6.65
CA ASP A 212 0.03 11.51 -6.04
C ASP A 212 0.61 10.97 -4.72
N SER A 213 0.62 11.84 -3.71
CA SER A 213 1.14 11.53 -2.38
C SER A 213 0.30 10.50 -1.61
N ALA A 214 -0.95 10.29 -2.02
CA ALA A 214 -1.78 9.22 -1.49
C ALA A 214 -1.26 7.85 -1.95
N ARG A 215 -0.81 7.73 -3.21
CA ARG A 215 -0.32 6.47 -3.78
C ARG A 215 1.15 6.19 -3.49
N TYR A 216 2.00 7.20 -3.69
CA TYR A 216 3.45 7.05 -3.61
C TYR A 216 3.98 7.56 -2.27
N TRP A 217 4.69 6.68 -1.55
CA TRP A 217 5.24 6.98 -0.23
C TRP A 217 6.77 7.00 -0.20
N SER A 218 7.43 6.32 -1.14
CA SER A 218 8.89 6.34 -1.21
C SER A 218 9.39 6.55 -2.63
N ALA A 219 10.45 7.35 -2.77
CA ALA A 219 11.15 7.46 -4.04
C ALA A 219 12.68 7.50 -3.86
N VAL A 220 13.38 6.93 -4.85
CA VAL A 220 14.84 6.99 -4.92
C VAL A 220 15.27 7.52 -6.28
N ALA A 221 16.09 8.57 -6.28
CA ALA A 221 16.78 9.07 -7.44
C ALA A 221 18.19 8.48 -7.48
N VAL A 222 18.55 7.77 -8.54
CA VAL A 222 19.86 7.09 -8.68
C VAL A 222 20.65 7.73 -9.81
N ALA A 223 21.86 8.20 -9.52
CA ALA A 223 22.76 8.77 -10.51
C ALA A 223 23.26 7.70 -11.49
N ASP A 224 23.42 8.08 -12.76
CA ASP A 224 23.94 7.20 -13.81
C ASP A 224 25.43 6.85 -13.64
N ALA A 225 25.97 6.06 -14.57
CA ALA A 225 27.38 5.68 -14.54
C ALA A 225 28.37 6.87 -14.58
N ALA A 226 27.94 8.01 -15.12
CA ALA A 226 28.70 9.26 -15.16
C ALA A 226 28.45 10.16 -13.94
N ASP A 227 27.74 9.63 -12.92
CA ASP A 227 27.32 10.32 -11.70
C ASP A 227 26.42 11.55 -11.97
N ARG A 228 25.63 11.50 -13.04
CA ARG A 228 24.71 12.59 -13.41
C ARG A 228 23.32 12.37 -12.85
N LEU A 229 22.74 13.48 -12.40
CA LEU A 229 21.34 13.62 -11.99
C LEU A 229 20.74 14.85 -12.69
N PRO A 230 19.46 14.80 -13.09
CA PRO A 230 18.80 15.95 -13.68
C PRO A 230 18.49 17.02 -12.62
N ASP A 231 18.47 18.29 -13.03
CA ASP A 231 18.24 19.44 -12.14
C ASP A 231 16.95 19.31 -11.29
N ALA A 232 15.93 18.65 -11.85
CA ALA A 232 14.65 18.39 -11.17
C ALA A 232 14.77 17.54 -9.89
N VAL A 233 15.87 16.79 -9.70
CA VAL A 233 16.17 16.08 -8.44
C VAL A 233 16.49 17.07 -7.32
N PHE A 234 17.08 18.21 -7.64
CA PHE A 234 17.52 19.21 -6.66
C PHE A 234 16.44 20.26 -6.36
N ALA A 235 15.32 20.23 -7.08
CA ALA A 235 14.19 21.13 -6.83
C ALA A 235 13.62 20.93 -5.41
N PRO A 236 13.23 22.01 -4.71
CA PRO A 236 12.55 21.91 -3.42
C PRO A 236 11.19 21.23 -3.58
N ARG A 237 10.85 20.34 -2.64
CA ARG A 237 9.60 19.57 -2.64
C ARG A 237 9.03 19.50 -1.24
N ASP A 238 7.72 19.70 -1.14
CA ASP A 238 6.97 19.60 0.12
C ASP A 238 6.45 18.17 0.27
N LEU A 239 7.27 17.30 0.87
CA LEU A 239 6.86 15.93 1.14
C LEU A 239 5.79 15.89 2.23
N ALA A 240 4.70 15.19 1.94
CA ALA A 240 3.66 14.92 2.92
C ALA A 240 4.19 14.03 4.04
N GLY A 241 3.60 14.13 5.23
CA GLY A 241 3.95 13.30 6.39
C GLY A 241 3.86 11.81 6.06
N GLY A 242 4.97 11.09 6.20
CA GLY A 242 5.08 9.66 5.86
C GLY A 242 5.73 9.37 4.50
N GLN A 243 5.93 10.39 3.65
CA GLN A 243 6.73 10.23 2.44
C GLN A 243 8.23 10.28 2.74
N ALA A 244 9.01 9.52 1.98
CA ALA A 244 10.45 9.47 2.10
C ALA A 244 11.12 9.56 0.72
N ALA A 245 12.19 10.34 0.62
CA ALA A 245 13.01 10.45 -0.58
C ALA A 245 14.49 10.19 -0.27
N LEU A 246 15.16 9.48 -1.18
CA LEU A 246 16.60 9.23 -1.14
C LEU A 246 17.22 9.58 -2.50
N THR A 247 18.42 10.15 -2.47
CA THR A 247 19.26 10.30 -3.66
C THR A 247 20.52 9.46 -3.48
N ILE A 248 20.85 8.62 -4.47
CA ILE A 248 22.07 7.79 -4.48
C ILE A 248 23.01 8.28 -5.59
N ALA A 249 24.24 8.61 -5.20
CA ALA A 249 25.29 9.10 -6.11
C ALA A 249 26.65 8.45 -5.80
N GLY A 250 27.59 8.50 -6.74
CA GLY A 250 28.95 7.95 -6.67
C GLY A 250 29.90 8.71 -5.76
N GLY A 251 29.55 9.96 -5.45
CA GLY A 251 30.34 10.81 -4.57
C GLY A 251 31.24 11.74 -5.36
N SER A 252 30.80 12.97 -5.49
CA SER A 252 31.63 14.15 -5.71
C SER A 252 30.79 15.36 -5.30
N GLY A 253 31.41 16.43 -4.81
CA GLY A 253 30.79 17.57 -4.13
C GLY A 253 29.86 18.46 -5.00
N GLY A 254 28.92 17.84 -5.71
CA GLY A 254 27.82 18.49 -6.39
C GLY A 254 26.77 19.02 -5.41
N ALA A 255 25.82 19.78 -5.96
CA ALA A 255 24.72 20.33 -5.18
C ALA A 255 23.98 19.21 -4.41
N LEU A 256 23.67 19.46 -3.15
CA LEU A 256 22.83 18.55 -2.38
C LEU A 256 21.37 18.75 -2.82
N PRO A 257 20.56 17.68 -2.93
CA PRO A 257 19.15 17.82 -3.18
C PRO A 257 18.51 18.65 -2.07
N ALA A 258 17.58 19.52 -2.44
CA ALA A 258 16.85 20.35 -1.49
C ALA A 258 15.96 19.50 -0.55
N THR A 259 15.64 18.26 -0.96
CA THR A 259 14.71 17.37 -0.25
C THR A 259 15.23 15.94 -0.19
N GLY A 260 15.03 15.28 0.95
CA GLY A 260 15.39 13.87 1.15
C GLY A 260 16.80 13.65 1.68
N ARG A 261 17.20 12.38 1.80
CA ARG A 261 18.55 11.99 2.24
C ARG A 261 19.45 11.78 1.03
N VAL A 262 20.76 11.95 1.21
CA VAL A 262 21.78 11.55 0.22
C VAL A 262 22.56 10.37 0.76
N GLN A 263 22.75 9.36 -0.08
CA GLN A 263 23.63 8.24 0.21
C GLN A 263 24.66 8.10 -0.90
N VAL A 264 25.93 8.03 -0.51
CA VAL A 264 27.04 7.81 -1.44
C VAL A 264 27.26 6.31 -1.60
N VAL A 265 27.16 5.83 -2.84
CA VAL A 265 27.43 4.43 -3.22
C VAL A 265 28.35 4.46 -4.44
N GLY A 266 29.63 4.19 -4.18
CA GLY A 266 30.71 4.29 -5.17
C GLY A 266 30.49 3.39 -6.39
N PRO A 267 30.42 2.06 -6.23
CA PRO A 267 30.25 1.15 -7.36
C PRO A 267 28.88 1.32 -8.03
N VAL A 268 28.86 1.69 -9.31
CA VAL A 268 27.64 1.88 -10.11
C VAL A 268 26.71 0.65 -10.06
N PRO A 269 27.20 -0.60 -10.18
CA PRO A 269 26.34 -1.78 -10.12
C PRO A 269 25.63 -1.97 -8.78
N GLU A 270 26.15 -1.40 -7.69
CA GLU A 270 25.58 -1.54 -6.35
C GLU A 270 24.50 -0.50 -6.04
N ARG A 271 24.38 0.55 -6.87
CA ARG A 271 23.45 1.66 -6.62
C ARG A 271 21.99 1.25 -6.71
N LEU A 272 21.59 0.49 -7.73
CA LEU A 272 20.21 0.02 -7.86
C LEU A 272 19.85 -1.00 -6.76
N PRO A 273 20.68 -2.01 -6.45
CA PRO A 273 20.45 -2.87 -5.28
C PRO A 273 20.35 -2.10 -3.96
N ALA A 274 21.11 -1.03 -3.77
CA ALA A 274 20.97 -0.15 -2.61
C ALA A 274 19.63 0.61 -2.62
N ALA A 275 19.22 1.15 -3.77
CA ALA A 275 17.94 1.83 -3.94
C ALA A 275 16.76 0.90 -3.63
N LEU A 276 16.75 -0.31 -4.21
CA LEU A 276 15.71 -1.30 -3.99
C LEU A 276 15.60 -1.70 -2.52
N ARG A 277 16.74 -2.00 -1.86
CA ARG A 277 16.76 -2.32 -0.41
C ARG A 277 16.17 -1.19 0.42
N TRP A 278 16.50 0.05 0.09
CA TRP A 278 15.97 1.20 0.81
C TRP A 278 14.47 1.36 0.58
N VAL A 279 13.99 1.24 -0.66
CA VAL A 279 12.55 1.31 -0.97
C VAL A 279 11.79 0.22 -0.25
N TYR A 280 12.27 -1.02 -0.27
CA TYR A 280 11.62 -2.15 0.42
C TYR A 280 11.44 -1.92 1.91
N ALA A 281 12.40 -1.26 2.57
CA ALA A 281 12.28 -0.90 3.98
C ALA A 281 11.19 0.14 4.27
N HIS A 282 10.69 0.84 3.25
CA HIS A 282 9.63 1.86 3.35
C HIS A 282 8.30 1.38 2.76
N LEU A 283 8.20 0.12 2.32
CA LEU A 283 6.93 -0.43 1.85
C LEU A 283 6.06 -0.86 3.03
N PRO A 284 4.74 -0.66 2.94
CA PRO A 284 3.82 -1.28 3.87
C PRO A 284 3.80 -2.80 3.67
N ALA A 285 3.45 -3.55 4.72
CA ALA A 285 3.16 -4.96 4.58
C ALA A 285 2.01 -5.20 3.58
N PRO A 286 1.98 -6.34 2.87
CA PRO A 286 0.87 -6.69 1.99
C PRO A 286 -0.47 -6.57 2.71
N LEU A 287 -1.42 -5.87 2.09
CA LEU A 287 -2.72 -5.61 2.67
C LEU A 287 -3.63 -6.82 2.43
N ALA A 288 -4.07 -7.49 3.49
CA ALA A 288 -5.10 -8.52 3.34
C ALA A 288 -6.38 -7.90 2.73
N ALA A 289 -7.02 -8.59 1.78
CA ALA A 289 -8.28 -8.13 1.22
C ALA A 289 -9.34 -8.01 2.33
N PRO A 290 -10.25 -7.04 2.21
CA PRO A 290 -11.46 -7.01 3.02
C PRO A 290 -12.21 -8.34 2.84
N LEU A 291 -12.61 -8.97 3.95
CA LEU A 291 -13.49 -10.14 3.92
C LEU A 291 -14.78 -9.76 3.18
N PRO A 292 -15.32 -10.61 2.29
CA PRO A 292 -16.60 -10.35 1.63
C PRO A 292 -17.69 -10.15 2.69
N THR A 293 -18.27 -8.95 2.74
CA THR A 293 -19.31 -8.56 3.71
C THR A 293 -20.70 -9.07 3.32
N GLY A 294 -20.81 -10.23 2.68
CA GLY A 294 -22.09 -10.83 2.30
C GLY A 294 -22.33 -12.12 3.07
N PRO A 295 -23.58 -12.42 3.51
CA PRO A 295 -23.91 -13.80 3.82
C PRO A 295 -23.59 -14.64 2.59
N ALA A 296 -22.82 -15.72 2.77
CA ALA A 296 -22.56 -16.67 1.70
C ALA A 296 -23.91 -17.11 1.14
N THR A 297 -24.27 -16.65 -0.05
CA THR A 297 -25.43 -17.15 -0.77
C THR A 297 -25.16 -18.63 -0.97
N PRO A 298 -25.94 -19.55 -0.39
CA PRO A 298 -25.74 -20.97 -0.63
C PRO A 298 -25.83 -21.20 -2.14
N PRO A 299 -24.99 -22.08 -2.70
CA PRO A 299 -25.03 -22.37 -4.13
C PRO A 299 -26.46 -22.79 -4.49
N LEU A 300 -27.03 -22.12 -5.50
CA LEU A 300 -28.32 -22.50 -6.05
C LEU A 300 -28.23 -23.97 -6.48
N PRO A 301 -29.18 -24.84 -6.07
CA PRO A 301 -29.19 -26.21 -6.53
C PRO A 301 -29.31 -26.23 -8.06
N VAL A 302 -28.33 -26.87 -8.70
CA VAL A 302 -28.36 -27.12 -10.15
C VAL A 302 -29.63 -27.94 -10.44
N PRO A 303 -30.53 -27.48 -11.33
CA PRO A 303 -31.67 -28.30 -11.70
C PRO A 303 -31.15 -29.58 -12.34
N ALA A 304 -31.52 -30.73 -11.75
CA ALA A 304 -31.27 -32.03 -12.31
C ALA A 304 -31.83 -32.06 -13.74
N ALA A 305 -30.97 -32.38 -14.71
CA ALA A 305 -31.40 -32.62 -16.07
C ALA A 305 -32.43 -33.76 -16.08
N SER A 306 -33.69 -33.42 -16.34
CA SER A 306 -34.75 -34.40 -16.57
C SER A 306 -34.73 -34.81 -18.04
N ARG A 307 -34.22 -36.03 -18.27
CA ARG A 307 -34.32 -36.90 -19.46
C ARG A 307 -33.67 -36.43 -20.76
#